data_AF-A0A974S0Q7-F1
#
_entry.id   AF-A0A974S0Q7-F1
#
_cell.length_a   1.000
_cell.length_b   1.000
_cell.length_c   1.000
_cell.angle_alpha   90.00
_cell.angle_beta   90.00
_cell.angle_gamma   90.00
#
_symmetry.space_group_name_H-M   'P 1'
#
loop_
_entity.id
_entity.type
_entity.pdbx_description
1 polymer ?
#
loop_
_entity_poly.entity_id
_entity_poly.type
_entity_poly.pdbx_seq_one_letter_code
_entity_poly.pdbx_strand_id
1 'polypeptide(L)'
;MLSIEKVIEIHEGLLRVSDVPIIMATLILWLIIGIVSLVDIIKNRKLLSSQGFIFRGLNLVIILLIESILLINIVETDFSTSKKEWESQYLIPYINSLPEDKLDVKDFSQIVDISNNKNKKIESIHFTNKHEPIWVELFVTGKNNLKQKFVVQTVIQKEAIKEAYLTYKRINKTITPTYRDNLYYETILHIPEEYKVLVPSLDE
;
A
#
# COMPACT_ATOMS: atom_id res chain seq x y z
N MET A 1 7.36 17.38 -6.83
CA MET A 1 7.52 15.90 -6.86
C MET A 1 6.99 15.38 -5.53
N LEU A 2 6.05 14.43 -5.54
CA LEU A 2 5.60 13.79 -4.29
C LEU A 2 6.77 13.01 -3.68
N SER A 3 6.97 13.11 -2.38
CA SER A 3 7.97 12.29 -1.68
C SER A 3 7.34 11.00 -1.19
N ILE A 4 8.16 9.95 -1.04
CA ILE A 4 7.69 8.67 -0.53
C ILE A 4 7.16 8.79 0.91
N GLU A 5 7.74 9.67 1.71
CA GLU A 5 7.29 9.95 3.08
C GLU A 5 5.85 10.45 3.07
N LYS A 6 5.50 11.33 2.13
CA LYS A 6 4.14 11.87 2.04
C LYS A 6 3.12 10.80 1.62
N VAL A 7 3.51 9.91 0.70
CA VAL A 7 2.67 8.78 0.28
C VAL A 7 2.40 7.83 1.45
N ILE A 8 3.42 7.54 2.26
CA ILE A 8 3.31 6.69 3.46
C ILE A 8 2.44 7.36 4.52
N GLU A 9 2.70 8.62 4.85
CA GLU A 9 1.95 9.39 5.87
C GLU A 9 0.44 9.37 5.61
N ILE A 10 0.03 9.58 4.36
CA ILE A 10 -1.39 9.59 3.99
C ILE A 10 -1.97 8.19 3.99
N HIS A 11 -1.18 7.17 3.64
CA HIS A 11 -1.62 5.78 3.77
C HIS A 11 -1.82 5.37 5.24
N GLU A 12 -0.95 5.80 6.15
CA GLU A 12 -1.13 5.59 7.58
C GLU A 12 -2.38 6.29 8.11
N GLY A 13 -2.69 7.48 7.59
CA GLY A 13 -3.96 8.16 7.84
C GLY A 13 -5.17 7.32 7.46
N LEU A 14 -5.16 6.67 6.28
CA LEU A 14 -6.21 5.75 5.85
C LEU A 14 -6.41 4.56 6.80
N LEU A 15 -5.31 3.98 7.31
CA LEU A 15 -5.41 2.86 8.23
C LEU A 15 -6.12 3.28 9.53
N ARG A 16 -5.85 4.48 10.03
CA ARG A 16 -6.57 5.04 11.18
C ARG A 16 -8.07 5.17 10.92
N VAL A 17 -8.48 5.56 9.70
CA VAL A 17 -9.90 5.62 9.29
C VAL A 17 -10.57 4.26 9.41
N SER A 18 -9.87 3.17 9.09
CA SER A 18 -10.45 1.81 9.16
C SER A 18 -10.79 1.36 10.59
N ASP A 19 -10.10 1.90 11.59
CA ASP A 19 -10.36 1.63 13.01
C ASP A 19 -11.47 2.51 13.59
N VAL A 20 -11.84 3.61 12.91
CA VAL A 20 -12.84 4.57 13.41
C VAL A 20 -14.19 3.93 13.76
N PRO A 21 -14.77 3.01 12.96
CA PRO A 21 -16.04 2.38 13.33
C PRO A 21 -15.98 1.67 14.68
N ILE A 22 -14.85 1.02 14.98
CA ILE A 22 -14.60 0.34 16.25
C ILE A 22 -14.43 1.38 17.38
N ILE A 23 -13.67 2.45 17.12
CA ILE A 23 -13.49 3.56 18.06
C ILE A 23 -14.84 4.21 18.39
N MET A 24 -15.71 4.45 17.39
CA MET A 24 -17.06 4.98 17.59
C MET A 24 -17.94 4.04 18.42
N ALA A 25 -17.95 2.74 18.11
CA ALA A 25 -18.71 1.77 18.90
C ALA A 25 -18.23 1.72 20.37
N THR A 26 -16.92 1.82 20.57
CA THR A 26 -16.29 1.85 21.90
C THR A 26 -16.65 3.13 22.65
N LEU A 27 -16.67 4.29 21.97
CA LEU A 27 -17.10 5.56 22.55
C LEU A 27 -18.57 5.50 23.00
N ILE A 28 -19.47 4.95 22.18
CA ILE A 28 -20.88 4.79 22.55
C ILE A 28 -21.04 3.90 23.79
N LEU A 29 -20.26 2.82 23.87
CA LEU A 29 -20.26 1.93 25.03
C LEU A 29 -19.82 2.68 26.30
N TRP A 30 -18.71 3.43 26.24
CA TRP A 30 -18.23 4.21 27.38
C TRP A 30 -19.18 5.31 27.79
N LEU A 31 -19.84 5.99 26.84
CA LEU A 31 -20.89 6.96 27.12
C LEU A 31 -22.04 6.34 27.94
N ILE A 32 -22.50 5.14 27.57
CA ILE A 32 -23.54 4.43 28.32
C ILE A 32 -23.05 4.13 29.75
N ILE A 33 -21.82 3.64 29.90
CA ILE A 33 -21.21 3.33 31.21
C ILE A 33 -21.07 4.61 32.05
N GLY A 34 -20.65 5.72 31.44
CA GLY A 34 -20.51 7.03 32.08
C GLY A 34 -21.84 7.56 32.59
N ILE A 35 -22.90 7.48 31.77
CA ILE A 35 -24.26 7.88 32.15
C ILE A 35 -24.76 7.02 33.32
N VAL A 36 -24.62 5.69 33.26
CA VAL A 36 -25.04 4.80 34.35
C VAL A 36 -24.28 5.12 35.64
N SER A 37 -22.97 5.32 35.54
CA SER A 37 -22.11 5.69 36.68
C SER A 37 -22.52 7.02 37.30
N LEU A 38 -22.83 8.03 36.48
CA LEU A 38 -23.32 9.33 36.92
C LEU A 38 -24.66 9.20 37.65
N VAL A 39 -25.61 8.45 37.09
CA VAL A 39 -26.94 8.21 37.69
C VAL A 39 -26.80 7.50 39.04
N ASP A 40 -25.92 6.50 39.13
CA ASP A 40 -25.63 5.78 40.37
C ASP A 40 -25.07 6.71 41.46
N ILE A 41 -24.12 7.59 41.12
CA ILE A 41 -23.60 8.62 42.04
C ILE A 41 -24.73 9.54 42.52
N ILE A 42 -25.58 10.04 41.61
CA ILE A 42 -26.66 10.98 41.95
C ILE A 42 -27.73 10.35 42.83
N LYS A 43 -28.15 9.12 42.51
CA LYS A 43 -29.19 8.38 43.25
C LYS A 43 -28.71 7.96 44.64
N ASN A 44 -27.48 7.49 44.75
CA ASN A 44 -26.96 6.92 45.99
C ASN A 44 -26.17 7.91 46.85
N ARG A 45 -26.13 9.21 46.49
CA ARG A 45 -25.36 10.24 47.20
C ARG A 45 -25.58 10.34 48.72
N LYS A 46 -26.77 9.99 49.21
CA LYS A 46 -27.10 10.04 50.65
C LYS A 46 -26.72 8.77 51.43
N LEU A 47 -26.49 7.67 50.71
CA LEU A 47 -26.18 6.35 51.27
C LEU A 47 -24.68 6.02 51.21
N LEU A 48 -23.89 6.86 50.53
CA LEU A 48 -22.48 6.63 50.31
C LEU A 48 -21.65 7.18 51.47
N SER A 49 -20.70 6.37 51.94
CA SER A 49 -19.60 6.86 52.78
C SER A 49 -18.72 7.82 51.98
N SER A 50 -18.01 8.74 52.66
CA SER A 50 -17.11 9.69 52.01
C SER A 50 -16.05 9.01 51.13
N GLN A 51 -15.54 7.84 51.54
CA GLN A 51 -14.62 7.03 50.74
C GLN A 51 -15.30 6.45 49.48
N GLY A 52 -16.53 5.95 49.60
CA GLY A 52 -17.29 5.43 48.47
C GLY A 52 -17.63 6.51 47.44
N PHE A 53 -17.89 7.74 47.89
CA PHE A 53 -18.10 8.88 47.01
C PHE A 53 -16.82 9.24 46.23
N ILE A 54 -15.66 9.29 46.90
CA ILE A 54 -14.37 9.58 46.26
C ILE A 54 -14.03 8.52 45.21
N PHE A 55 -14.17 7.23 45.54
CA PHE A 55 -13.85 6.14 44.61
C PHE A 55 -14.72 6.17 43.34
N ARG A 56 -16.02 6.44 43.49
CA ARG A 56 -16.94 6.57 42.35
C ARG A 56 -16.63 7.82 41.51
N GLY A 57 -16.27 8.93 42.15
CA GLY A 57 -15.81 10.14 41.46
C GLY A 57 -14.54 9.89 40.64
N LEU A 58 -13.57 9.19 41.20
CA LEU A 58 -12.34 8.79 40.51
C LEU A 58 -12.63 7.89 39.30
N ASN A 59 -13.54 6.92 39.45
CA ASN A 59 -14.00 6.10 38.32
C ASN A 59 -14.63 6.93 37.21
N LEU A 60 -15.47 7.92 37.55
CA LEU A 60 -16.07 8.81 36.57
C LEU A 60 -15.02 9.63 35.83
N VAL A 61 -13.99 10.13 36.53
CA VAL A 61 -12.86 10.84 35.90
C VAL A 61 -12.12 9.93 34.91
N ILE A 62 -11.90 8.66 35.26
CA ILE A 62 -11.27 7.69 34.35
C ILE A 62 -12.13 7.47 33.10
N ILE A 63 -13.45 7.31 33.25
CA ILE A 63 -14.37 7.17 32.12
C ILE A 63 -14.28 8.37 31.18
N LEU A 64 -14.34 9.59 31.73
CA LEU A 64 -14.24 10.83 30.96
C LEU A 64 -12.90 10.97 30.23
N LEU A 65 -11.80 10.50 30.84
CA LEU A 65 -10.48 10.46 30.20
C LEU A 65 -10.48 9.51 29.00
N ILE A 66 -11.06 8.32 29.15
CA ILE A 66 -11.17 7.35 28.05
C ILE A 66 -12.00 7.94 26.91
N GLU A 67 -13.17 8.52 27.21
CA GLU A 67 -14.02 9.20 26.22
C GLU A 67 -13.26 10.32 25.50
N SER A 68 -12.51 11.13 26.24
CA SER A 68 -11.71 12.24 25.66
C SER A 68 -10.65 11.72 24.69
N ILE A 69 -9.93 10.65 25.04
CA ILE A 69 -8.92 10.03 24.17
C ILE A 69 -9.58 9.47 22.90
N LEU A 70 -10.72 8.78 23.03
CA LEU A 70 -11.45 8.25 21.88
C LEU A 70 -11.95 9.38 20.97
N LEU A 71 -12.42 10.49 21.54
CA LEU A 71 -12.89 11.65 20.79
C LEU A 71 -11.75 12.32 20.01
N ILE A 72 -10.57 12.49 20.62
CA ILE A 72 -9.37 13.05 19.97
C ILE A 72 -9.01 12.18 18.76
N ASN A 73 -8.96 10.86 18.91
CA ASN A 73 -8.66 9.95 17.80
C ASN A 73 -9.65 10.08 16.63
N ILE A 74 -10.94 10.30 16.91
CA ILE A 74 -11.95 10.51 15.86
C ILE A 74 -11.74 11.86 15.16
N VAL A 75 -11.49 12.94 15.92
CA VAL A 75 -11.34 14.30 15.38
C VAL A 75 -10.06 14.45 14.56
N GLU A 76 -8.97 13.79 14.96
CA GLU A 76 -7.72 13.79 14.22
C GLU A 76 -7.74 12.90 12.97
N THR A 77 -8.78 12.08 12.80
CA THR A 77 -8.91 11.21 11.64
C THR A 77 -9.47 11.97 10.43
N ASP A 78 -8.70 12.02 9.35
CA ASP A 78 -9.13 12.59 8.08
C ASP A 78 -9.92 11.56 7.26
N PHE A 79 -11.24 11.74 7.19
CA PHE A 79 -12.16 10.89 6.43
C PHE A 79 -12.24 11.24 4.93
N SER A 80 -11.55 12.30 4.49
CA SER A 80 -11.69 12.80 3.13
C SER A 80 -11.02 11.90 2.09
N THR A 81 -10.00 11.13 2.49
CA THR A 81 -9.22 10.30 1.57
C THR A 81 -9.71 8.86 1.64
N SER A 82 -10.04 8.26 0.50
CA SER A 82 -10.31 6.82 0.36
C SER A 82 -9.06 6.07 -0.16
N LYS A 83 -9.02 4.73 -0.07
CA LYS A 83 -7.92 3.94 -0.66
C LYS A 83 -7.73 4.24 -2.16
N LYS A 84 -8.83 4.31 -2.91
CA LYS A 84 -8.82 4.61 -4.35
C LYS A 84 -8.27 6.02 -4.63
N GLU A 85 -8.62 6.96 -3.77
CA GLU A 85 -8.15 8.36 -3.88
C GLU A 85 -6.69 8.51 -3.49
N TRP A 86 -6.24 7.78 -2.47
CA TRP A 86 -4.84 7.69 -2.12
C TRP A 86 -4.01 7.11 -3.27
N GLU A 87 -4.49 6.02 -3.90
CA GLU A 87 -3.82 5.43 -5.06
C GLU A 87 -3.71 6.44 -6.23
N SER A 88 -4.81 7.11 -6.57
CA SER A 88 -4.85 8.00 -7.74
C SER A 88 -4.14 9.34 -7.54
N GLN A 89 -4.20 9.93 -6.35
CA GLN A 89 -3.65 11.26 -6.08
C GLN A 89 -2.21 11.22 -5.53
N TYR A 90 -1.80 10.11 -4.91
CA TYR A 90 -0.51 10.05 -4.21
C TYR A 90 0.38 8.93 -4.75
N LEU A 91 -0.08 7.67 -4.73
CA LEU A 91 0.74 6.53 -5.11
C LEU A 91 1.14 6.57 -6.59
N ILE A 92 0.16 6.64 -7.50
CA ILE A 92 0.40 6.61 -8.95
C ILE A 92 1.25 7.80 -9.39
N PRO A 93 0.96 9.06 -8.98
CA PRO A 93 1.80 10.20 -9.35
C PRO A 93 3.23 10.08 -8.79
N TYR A 94 3.40 9.52 -7.58
CA TYR A 94 4.71 9.24 -7.02
C TYR A 94 5.47 8.23 -7.88
N ILE A 95 4.88 7.06 -8.17
CA ILE A 95 5.50 6.03 -9.01
C ILE A 95 5.85 6.60 -10.40
N ASN A 96 4.97 7.39 -11.00
CA ASN A 96 5.22 7.99 -12.31
C ASN A 96 6.36 8.99 -12.28
N SER A 97 6.57 9.68 -11.17
CA SER A 97 7.68 10.63 -11.01
C SER A 97 9.04 10.00 -10.78
N LEU A 98 9.10 8.70 -10.44
CA LEU A 98 10.36 8.02 -10.18
C LEU A 98 11.22 7.92 -11.43
N PRO A 99 12.55 7.97 -11.27
CA PRO A 99 13.47 7.74 -12.38
C PRO A 99 13.29 6.32 -12.93
N GLU A 100 13.47 6.19 -14.23
CA GLU A 100 13.49 4.91 -14.92
C GLU A 100 14.90 4.35 -14.94
N ASP A 101 15.07 3.16 -14.38
CA ASP A 101 16.28 2.37 -14.49
C ASP A 101 16.26 1.59 -15.80
N LYS A 102 17.41 1.50 -16.47
CA LYS A 102 17.59 0.71 -17.69
C LYS A 102 18.46 -0.51 -17.42
N LEU A 103 18.08 -1.64 -17.99
CA LEU A 103 18.84 -2.88 -17.99
C LEU A 103 18.94 -3.44 -19.41
N ASP A 104 20.16 -3.59 -19.91
CA ASP A 104 20.37 -4.14 -21.25
C ASP A 104 20.06 -5.64 -21.26
N VAL A 105 19.27 -6.07 -22.26
CA VAL A 105 18.79 -7.43 -22.41
C VAL A 105 19.46 -8.04 -23.64
N LYS A 106 20.27 -9.08 -23.43
CA LYS A 106 20.95 -9.77 -24.54
C LYS A 106 20.01 -10.68 -25.30
N ASP A 107 19.14 -11.35 -24.55
CA ASP A 107 18.16 -12.28 -25.10
C ASP A 107 16.98 -12.37 -24.13
N PHE A 108 15.83 -12.79 -24.65
CA PHE A 108 14.63 -12.95 -23.87
C PHE A 108 13.74 -14.05 -24.44
N SER A 109 13.00 -14.72 -23.55
CA SER A 109 12.04 -15.74 -23.95
C SER A 109 10.76 -15.59 -23.16
N GLN A 110 9.62 -15.60 -23.85
CA GLN A 110 8.33 -15.58 -23.20
C GLN A 110 8.06 -16.91 -22.51
N ILE A 111 7.58 -16.84 -21.27
CA ILE A 111 7.18 -18.02 -20.49
C ILE A 111 5.67 -18.17 -20.60
N VAL A 112 5.25 -19.26 -21.26
CA VAL A 112 3.83 -19.60 -21.42
C VAL A 112 3.27 -20.31 -20.18
N ASP A 113 4.12 -21.04 -19.45
CA ASP A 113 3.75 -21.70 -18.20
C ASP A 113 4.72 -21.34 -17.07
N ILE A 114 4.29 -20.39 -16.23
CA ILE A 114 5.07 -19.89 -15.10
C ILE A 114 5.16 -20.93 -13.96
N SER A 115 4.22 -21.87 -13.86
CA SER A 115 4.14 -22.81 -12.74
C SER A 115 5.35 -23.76 -12.70
N ASN A 116 5.87 -24.12 -13.88
CA ASN A 116 7.00 -25.02 -14.05
C ASN A 116 8.37 -24.31 -14.05
N ASN A 117 8.41 -22.98 -13.95
CA ASN A 117 9.66 -22.22 -14.00
C ASN A 117 10.36 -22.15 -12.63
N LYS A 118 11.63 -22.58 -12.57
CA LYS A 118 12.47 -22.65 -11.35
C LYS A 118 13.33 -21.39 -11.11
N ASN A 119 13.37 -20.47 -12.06
CA ASN A 119 14.18 -19.27 -11.96
C ASN A 119 13.55 -18.25 -11.01
N LYS A 120 14.37 -17.32 -10.51
CA LYS A 120 13.90 -16.24 -9.63
C LYS A 120 12.84 -15.42 -10.36
N LYS A 121 11.62 -15.41 -9.81
CA LYS A 121 10.47 -14.65 -10.31
C LYS A 121 10.46 -13.27 -9.66
N ILE A 122 10.31 -12.24 -10.47
CA ILE A 122 10.19 -10.84 -10.08
C ILE A 122 8.82 -10.37 -10.55
N GLU A 123 7.91 -10.22 -9.60
CA GLU A 123 6.62 -9.59 -9.86
C GLU A 123 6.82 -8.11 -10.13
N SER A 124 6.01 -7.58 -11.03
CA SER A 124 6.01 -6.16 -11.36
C SER A 124 4.61 -5.60 -11.22
N ILE A 125 4.52 -4.42 -10.61
CA ILE A 125 3.26 -3.72 -10.41
C ILE A 125 3.09 -2.68 -11.51
N HIS A 126 1.99 -2.78 -12.24
CA HIS A 126 1.62 -1.89 -13.34
C HIS A 126 0.38 -1.08 -12.96
N PHE A 127 0.47 0.25 -13.06
CA PHE A 127 -0.64 1.17 -12.77
C PHE A 127 -1.14 1.87 -14.03
N THR A 128 -0.25 2.10 -15.00
CA THR A 128 -0.48 3.01 -16.13
C THR A 128 -0.87 2.26 -17.40
N ASN A 129 -0.47 0.99 -17.53
CA ASN A 129 -0.66 0.22 -18.75
C ASN A 129 -1.98 -0.56 -18.76
N LYS A 130 -2.75 -0.39 -19.84
CA LYS A 130 -3.95 -1.19 -20.15
C LYS A 130 -3.65 -2.61 -20.64
N HIS A 131 -2.38 -2.91 -20.91
CA HIS A 131 -1.94 -4.18 -21.45
C HIS A 131 -1.60 -5.12 -20.30
N GLU A 132 -2.08 -6.36 -20.37
CA GLU A 132 -1.75 -7.36 -19.38
C GLU A 132 -0.25 -7.70 -19.44
N PRO A 133 0.45 -7.67 -18.30
CA PRO A 133 1.86 -8.00 -18.26
C PRO A 133 2.06 -9.49 -18.53
N ILE A 134 3.07 -9.83 -19.33
CA ILE A 134 3.48 -11.21 -19.59
C ILE A 134 4.74 -11.57 -18.81
N TRP A 135 4.89 -12.86 -18.53
CA TRP A 135 6.12 -13.37 -17.94
C TRP A 135 7.18 -13.58 -19.00
N VAL A 136 8.35 -12.96 -18.82
CA VAL A 136 9.49 -13.10 -19.72
C VAL A 136 10.72 -13.50 -18.91
N GLU A 137 11.43 -14.52 -19.40
CA GLU A 137 12.78 -14.83 -18.96
C GLU A 137 13.76 -13.90 -19.66
N LEU A 138 14.52 -13.13 -18.88
CA LEU A 138 15.54 -12.22 -19.38
C LEU A 138 16.93 -12.78 -19.16
N PHE A 139 17.78 -12.60 -20.16
CA PHE A 139 19.19 -12.91 -20.13
C PHE A 139 19.96 -11.60 -20.13
N VAL A 140 20.48 -11.23 -18.97
CA VAL A 140 21.14 -9.94 -18.76
C VAL A 140 22.61 -10.11 -18.42
N THR A 141 23.39 -9.08 -18.69
CA THR A 141 24.79 -9.02 -18.24
C THR A 141 24.85 -8.19 -16.97
N GLY A 142 25.14 -8.82 -15.84
CA GLY A 142 25.30 -8.10 -14.57
C GLY A 142 26.54 -7.21 -14.55
N LYS A 143 26.65 -6.33 -13.54
CA LYS A 143 27.76 -5.36 -13.37
C LYS A 143 29.16 -5.98 -13.36
N ASN A 144 29.28 -7.29 -13.13
CA ASN A 144 30.55 -8.04 -13.11
C ASN A 144 30.74 -8.95 -14.35
N ASN A 145 30.06 -8.68 -15.48
CA ASN A 145 29.98 -9.58 -16.64
C ASN A 145 29.38 -10.96 -16.37
N LEU A 146 28.82 -11.18 -15.17
CA LEU A 146 28.11 -12.41 -14.83
C LEU A 146 26.75 -12.40 -15.54
N LYS A 147 26.52 -13.42 -16.38
CA LYS A 147 25.22 -13.65 -17.01
C LYS A 147 24.22 -14.01 -15.93
N GLN A 148 23.17 -13.22 -15.79
CA GLN A 148 22.06 -13.50 -14.88
C GLN A 148 20.82 -13.81 -15.69
N LYS A 149 20.13 -14.88 -15.30
CA LYS A 149 18.79 -15.19 -15.79
C LYS A 149 17.80 -14.96 -14.67
N PHE A 150 16.74 -14.23 -14.97
CA PHE A 150 15.60 -14.08 -14.08
C PHE A 150 14.33 -13.90 -14.88
N VAL A 151 13.21 -14.16 -14.22
CA VAL A 151 11.88 -14.09 -14.82
C VAL A 151 11.19 -12.86 -14.27
N VAL A 152 10.65 -12.03 -15.14
CA VAL A 152 10.01 -10.77 -14.75
C VAL A 152 8.68 -10.62 -15.47
N GLN A 153 7.67 -10.10 -14.77
CA GLN A 153 6.47 -9.60 -15.42
C GLN A 153 6.80 -8.31 -16.15
N THR A 154 6.38 -8.19 -17.40
CA THR A 154 6.68 -7.01 -18.20
C THR A 154 5.59 -6.77 -19.24
N VAL A 155 5.38 -5.51 -19.57
CA VAL A 155 4.67 -5.12 -20.79
C VAL A 155 5.69 -5.09 -21.93
N ILE A 156 5.26 -5.47 -23.14
CA ILE A 156 6.11 -5.44 -24.33
C ILE A 156 5.87 -4.16 -25.10
N GLN A 157 6.95 -3.46 -25.44
CA GLN A 157 6.92 -2.30 -26.32
C GLN A 157 7.83 -2.54 -27.51
N LYS A 158 7.26 -2.51 -28.71
CA LYS A 158 8.02 -2.64 -29.96
C LYS A 158 8.50 -1.27 -30.40
N GLU A 159 9.79 -1.16 -30.72
CA GLU A 159 10.41 0.08 -31.14
C GLU A 159 11.47 -0.16 -32.23
N ALA A 160 11.81 0.89 -32.97
CA ALA A 160 12.89 0.90 -33.94
C ALA A 160 14.28 0.93 -33.24
N ILE A 161 14.58 -0.13 -32.51
CA ILE A 161 15.82 -0.34 -31.74
C ILE A 161 16.54 -1.59 -32.23
N LYS A 162 17.87 -1.64 -32.03
CA LYS A 162 18.69 -2.80 -32.42
C LYS A 162 18.83 -3.85 -31.31
N GLU A 163 18.90 -3.40 -30.07
CA GLU A 163 19.13 -4.25 -28.90
C GLU A 163 18.00 -4.05 -27.90
N ALA A 164 17.49 -5.16 -27.37
CA ALA A 164 16.42 -5.13 -26.39
C ALA A 164 16.92 -4.59 -25.05
N TYR A 165 16.03 -3.92 -24.32
CA TYR A 165 16.31 -3.45 -22.98
C TYR A 165 15.05 -3.43 -22.14
N LEU A 166 15.21 -3.60 -20.83
CA LEU A 166 14.15 -3.49 -19.85
C LEU A 166 14.26 -2.14 -19.15
N THR A 167 13.18 -1.38 -19.13
CA THR A 167 13.00 -0.25 -18.21
C THR A 167 12.17 -0.68 -17.02
N TYR A 168 12.47 -0.14 -15.84
CA TYR A 168 11.71 -0.38 -14.63
C TYR A 168 11.90 0.77 -13.64
N LYS A 169 10.99 0.89 -12.69
CA LYS A 169 11.08 1.84 -11.58
C LYS A 169 11.23 1.07 -10.27
N ARG A 170 11.87 1.70 -9.28
CA ARG A 170 12.00 1.19 -7.92
C ARG A 170 11.68 2.27 -6.91
N ILE A 171 10.95 1.87 -5.87
CA ILE A 171 10.80 2.69 -4.68
C ILE A 171 11.96 2.42 -3.72
N ASN A 172 12.38 3.43 -2.98
CA ASN A 172 13.52 3.35 -2.05
C ASN A 172 13.11 2.94 -0.63
N LYS A 173 11.81 2.80 -0.35
CA LYS A 173 11.26 2.38 0.94
C LYS A 173 9.97 1.62 0.74
N THR A 174 9.72 0.61 1.56
CA THR A 174 8.43 -0.07 1.58
C THR A 174 7.31 0.86 2.05
N ILE A 175 6.21 0.95 1.28
CA ILE A 175 5.02 1.76 1.59
C ILE A 175 3.97 0.88 2.27
N THR A 176 3.69 -0.29 1.71
CA THR A 176 2.74 -1.29 2.26
C THR A 176 3.27 -2.70 1.99
N PRO A 177 2.68 -3.76 2.57
CA PRO A 177 3.03 -5.13 2.19
C PRO A 177 2.86 -5.43 0.70
N THR A 178 1.93 -4.71 0.03
CA THR A 178 1.72 -4.79 -1.42
C THR A 178 2.74 -3.98 -2.20
N TYR A 179 3.16 -2.81 -1.69
CA TYR A 179 4.09 -1.90 -2.36
C TYR A 179 5.43 -1.81 -1.62
N ARG A 180 6.40 -2.63 -2.05
CA ARG A 180 7.68 -2.87 -1.38
C ARG A 180 8.89 -2.41 -2.21
N ASP A 181 9.96 -2.04 -1.53
CA ASP A 181 11.24 -1.58 -2.12
C ASP A 181 12.03 -2.64 -2.91
N ASN A 182 11.67 -3.91 -2.75
CA ASN A 182 12.30 -5.03 -3.44
C ASN A 182 11.55 -5.47 -4.71
N LEU A 183 10.47 -4.78 -5.09
CA LEU A 183 9.68 -5.05 -6.29
C LEU A 183 10.06 -4.13 -7.44
N TYR A 184 9.69 -4.54 -8.65
CA TYR A 184 9.76 -3.67 -9.82
C TYR A 184 8.39 -3.03 -10.06
N TYR A 185 8.43 -1.82 -10.63
CA TYR A 185 7.25 -1.04 -10.98
C TYR A 185 7.35 -0.64 -12.45
N GLU A 186 6.24 -0.71 -13.17
CA GLU A 186 6.14 -0.29 -14.58
C GLU A 186 7.26 -0.87 -15.46
N THR A 187 7.45 -2.18 -15.40
CA THR A 187 8.44 -2.88 -16.24
C THR A 187 8.03 -2.92 -17.71
N ILE A 188 8.85 -2.34 -18.57
CA ILE A 188 8.63 -2.37 -20.02
C ILE A 188 9.84 -2.99 -20.69
N LEU A 189 9.61 -4.06 -21.45
CA LEU A 189 10.62 -4.69 -22.27
C LEU A 189 10.48 -4.10 -23.67
N HIS A 190 11.45 -3.26 -24.01
CA HIS A 190 11.57 -2.65 -25.31
C HIS A 190 12.29 -3.64 -26.23
N ILE A 191 11.65 -4.02 -27.33
CA ILE A 191 12.16 -5.01 -28.28
C ILE A 191 12.18 -4.44 -29.72
N PRO A 192 13.09 -4.92 -30.59
CA PRO A 192 13.04 -4.60 -32.01
C PRO A 192 11.72 -5.03 -32.64
N GLU A 193 11.19 -4.26 -33.59
CA GLU A 193 9.89 -4.52 -34.24
C GLU A 193 9.80 -5.92 -34.88
N GLU A 194 10.93 -6.41 -35.40
CA GLU A 194 11.10 -7.69 -36.08
C GLU A 194 10.97 -8.91 -35.17
N TYR A 195 11.08 -8.75 -33.84
CA TYR A 195 10.89 -9.86 -32.91
C TYR A 195 9.43 -10.31 -32.83
N LYS A 196 9.22 -11.63 -32.92
CA LYS A 196 7.91 -12.26 -32.71
C LYS A 196 7.70 -12.55 -31.24
N VAL A 197 6.71 -11.91 -30.62
CA VAL A 197 6.26 -12.18 -29.25
C VAL A 197 4.76 -12.45 -29.28
N LEU A 198 4.31 -13.46 -28.54
CA LEU A 198 2.89 -13.76 -28.41
C LEU A 198 2.31 -12.82 -27.35
N VAL A 199 1.96 -11.60 -27.73
CA VAL A 199 1.22 -10.70 -26.85
C VAL A 199 -0.21 -11.24 -26.74
N PRO A 200 -0.83 -11.31 -25.54
CA PRO A 200 -2.25 -11.62 -25.42
C PRO A 200 -3.03 -10.66 -26.31
N SER A 201 -3.82 -11.19 -27.25
CA SER A 201 -4.71 -10.34 -28.04
C SER A 201 -5.76 -9.75 -27.11
N LEU A 202 -5.93 -8.43 -27.15
CA LEU A 202 -7.18 -7.80 -26.78
C LEU A 202 -8.18 -8.22 -27.87
N ASP A 203 -8.79 -9.39 -27.71
CA ASP A 203 -10.01 -9.67 -28.46
C ASP A 203 -11.08 -8.72 -27.87
N GLU A 204 -11.48 -7.74 -28.69
CA GLU A 204 -12.65 -6.85 -28.46
C GLU A 204 -13.96 -7.64 -28.39
#